data_AF-A0A3B6DG31-F1
#
_entry.id   AF-A0A3B6DG31-F1
#
_cell.length_a   1.000
_cell.length_b   1.000
_cell.length_c   1.000
_cell.angle_alpha   90.00
_cell.angle_beta   90.00
_cell.angle_gamma   90.00
#
_symmetry.space_group_name_H-M   'P 1'
#
loop_
_entity.id
_entity.type
_entity.pdbx_description
1 polymer ?
#
loop_
_entity_poly.entity_id
_entity_poly.type
_entity_poly.pdbx_seq_one_letter_code
_entity_poly.pdbx_strand_id
1 'polypeptide(L)'
;MKQKIVIQLSMSCDKRRSKALTLAARAAGVTSMGITGDARDQLEVVGDGVDSVCLVSCLRKKLGHAQIIKVEEVKKPEEKKKDEPKPEAVHPPPYFFYPPSSYYPHQYPLYF
;
A
#
# COMPACT_ATOMS: atom_id res chain seq x y z
N MET A 1 8.69 -12.14 16.42
CA MET A 1 8.35 -10.75 16.82
C MET A 1 8.11 -9.94 15.56
N LYS A 2 6.88 -9.42 15.38
CA LYS A 2 6.50 -8.75 14.13
C LYS A 2 7.14 -7.37 14.05
N GLN A 3 7.59 -6.99 12.86
CA GLN A 3 8.21 -5.71 12.55
C GLN A 3 7.52 -5.06 11.36
N LYS A 4 7.45 -3.73 11.38
CA LYS A 4 7.08 -2.87 10.26
C LYS A 4 8.32 -2.07 9.87
N ILE A 5 8.76 -2.21 8.63
CA ILE A 5 9.93 -1.56 8.07
C ILE A 5 9.48 -0.64 6.95
N VAL A 6 9.93 0.61 6.95
CA VAL A 6 9.65 1.59 5.90
C VAL A 6 10.96 1.96 5.22
N ILE A 7 11.03 1.79 3.90
CA ILE A 7 12.24 1.99 3.10
C ILE A 7 11.95 3.01 2.01
N GLN A 8 12.73 4.09 1.97
CA GLN A 8 12.71 5.02 0.86
C GLN A 8 13.47 4.43 -0.33
N LEU A 9 12.89 4.53 -1.52
CA LEU A 9 13.43 4.03 -2.77
C LEU A 9 13.35 5.11 -3.85
N SER A 10 14.37 5.18 -4.71
CA SER A 10 14.28 5.98 -5.93
C SER A 10 13.40 5.28 -6.99
N MET A 11 12.10 5.58 -7.03
CA MET A 11 11.14 4.94 -7.93
C MET A 11 10.59 5.93 -8.97
N SER A 12 11.19 5.97 -10.16
CA SER A 12 10.75 6.89 -11.22
C SER A 12 9.59 6.38 -12.09
N CYS A 13 9.24 5.08 -12.02
CA CYS A 13 8.23 4.48 -12.89
C CYS A 13 7.61 3.20 -12.30
N ASP A 14 6.45 2.78 -12.81
CA ASP A 14 5.73 1.57 -12.36
C ASP A 14 6.59 0.30 -12.47
N LYS A 15 7.44 0.19 -13.50
CA LYS A 15 8.35 -0.95 -13.67
C LYS A 15 9.31 -1.11 -12.49
N ARG A 16 9.79 -0.01 -11.90
CA ARG A 16 10.62 -0.07 -10.69
C ARG A 16 9.79 -0.42 -9.45
N ARG A 17 8.58 0.10 -9.35
CA ARG A 17 7.61 -0.18 -8.28
C ARG A 17 7.26 -1.68 -8.21
N SER A 18 6.91 -2.29 -9.33
CA SER A 18 6.62 -3.73 -9.39
C SER A 18 7.85 -4.59 -9.05
N LYS A 19 9.04 -4.18 -9.48
CA LYS A 19 10.30 -4.86 -9.11
C LYS A 19 10.60 -4.76 -7.62
N ALA A 20 10.37 -3.60 -7.00
CA ALA A 20 10.53 -3.42 -5.55
C ALA A 20 9.63 -4.38 -4.76
N LEU A 21 8.35 -4.43 -5.11
CA LEU A 21 7.39 -5.35 -4.50
C LEU A 21 7.81 -6.81 -4.72
N THR A 22 8.26 -7.18 -5.92
CA THR A 22 8.69 -8.55 -6.20
C THR A 22 9.94 -8.94 -5.39
N LEU A 23 10.89 -8.02 -5.20
CA LEU A 23 12.07 -8.26 -4.38
C LEU A 23 11.71 -8.40 -2.89
N ALA A 24 10.82 -7.54 -2.39
CA ALA A 24 10.33 -7.64 -1.03
C ALA A 24 9.55 -8.94 -0.79
N ALA A 25 8.73 -9.38 -1.75
CA ALA A 25 7.96 -10.64 -1.70
C ALA A 25 8.85 -11.89 -1.58
N ARG A 26 10.09 -11.80 -2.06
CA ARG A 26 11.07 -12.90 -1.98
C ARG A 26 11.81 -12.95 -0.65
N ALA A 27 11.74 -11.90 0.16
CA ALA A 27 12.42 -11.89 1.45
C ALA A 27 11.70 -12.81 2.44
N ALA A 28 12.49 -13.59 3.17
CA ALA A 28 11.96 -14.47 4.20
C ALA A 28 11.31 -13.64 5.33
N GLY A 29 10.22 -14.17 5.89
CA GLY A 29 9.52 -13.56 7.01
C GLY A 29 8.51 -12.48 6.65
N VAL A 30 8.43 -12.06 5.37
CA VAL A 30 7.49 -11.02 4.96
C VAL A 30 6.05 -11.55 4.93
N THR A 31 5.12 -10.80 5.53
CA THR A 31 3.68 -11.11 5.59
C THR A 31 2.86 -10.14 4.75
N SER A 32 3.25 -8.87 4.69
CA SER A 32 2.55 -7.85 3.90
C SER A 32 3.54 -6.80 3.38
N MET A 33 3.21 -6.18 2.26
CA MET A 33 3.98 -5.10 1.67
C MET A 33 3.12 -4.17 0.83
N GLY A 34 3.55 -2.92 0.74
CA GLY A 34 2.85 -1.91 -0.05
C GLY A 34 3.77 -0.76 -0.40
N ILE A 35 3.40 -0.02 -1.45
CA ILE A 35 4.06 1.24 -1.80
C ILE A 35 3.21 2.36 -1.23
N THR A 36 3.83 3.22 -0.43
CA THR A 36 3.20 4.37 0.23
C THR A 36 4.00 5.64 -0.03
N GLY A 37 3.59 6.75 0.61
CA GLY A 37 4.13 8.08 0.39
C GLY A 37 3.45 8.81 -0.77
N ASP A 38 3.37 10.14 -0.68
CA ASP A 38 2.71 11.00 -1.69
C ASP A 38 3.35 10.85 -3.07
N ALA A 39 4.68 10.71 -3.10
CA ALA A 39 5.46 10.46 -4.30
C ALA A 39 5.54 8.97 -4.71
N ARG A 40 4.89 8.07 -3.95
CA ARG A 40 4.95 6.61 -4.13
C ARG A 40 6.39 6.09 -4.16
N ASP A 41 7.24 6.64 -3.31
CA ASP A 41 8.67 6.38 -3.20
C ASP A 41 9.03 5.57 -1.94
N GLN A 42 8.04 5.20 -1.12
CA GLN A 42 8.26 4.43 0.10
C GLN A 42 7.71 3.02 -0.04
N LEU A 43 8.49 2.03 0.41
CA LEU A 43 8.12 0.64 0.49
C LEU A 43 7.91 0.27 1.96
N GLU A 44 6.68 -0.06 2.32
CA GLU A 44 6.34 -0.62 3.63
C GLU A 44 6.39 -2.14 3.56
N VAL A 45 7.05 -2.75 4.53
CA VAL A 45 7.18 -4.19 4.68
C VAL A 45 6.80 -4.57 6.10
N VAL A 46 5.87 -5.50 6.26
CA VAL A 46 5.47 -6.05 7.56
C VAL A 46 5.77 -7.55 7.56
N GLY A 47 6.45 -8.03 8.59
CA GLY A 47 6.81 -9.45 8.68
C GLY A 47 7.37 -9.85 10.04
N ASP A 48 7.65 -11.13 10.22
CA ASP A 48 8.33 -11.68 11.39
C ASP A 48 9.67 -12.29 10.95
N GLY A 49 10.76 -11.87 11.58
CA GLY A 49 12.11 -12.33 11.21
C GLY A 49 12.62 -11.77 9.87
N VAL A 50 12.15 -10.58 9.46
CA VAL A 50 12.62 -9.92 8.23
C VAL A 50 14.00 -9.31 8.45
N ASP A 51 14.99 -9.78 7.70
CA ASP A 51 16.32 -9.16 7.68
C ASP A 51 16.29 -7.85 6.86
N SER A 52 16.17 -6.73 7.57
CA SER A 52 16.14 -5.39 6.99
C SER A 52 17.43 -5.04 6.23
N VAL A 53 18.59 -5.52 6.69
CA VAL A 53 19.89 -5.22 6.08
C VAL A 53 20.03 -5.97 4.76
N CYS A 54 19.71 -7.27 4.74
CA CYS A 54 19.71 -8.06 3.50
C CYS A 54 18.67 -7.54 2.51
N LEU A 55 17.46 -7.20 2.97
CA LEU A 55 16.40 -6.68 2.11
C LEU A 55 16.83 -5.37 1.43
N VAL A 56 17.37 -4.41 2.19
CA VAL A 56 17.86 -3.13 1.65
C VAL A 56 19.06 -3.34 0.73
N SER A 57 19.97 -4.25 1.07
CA SER A 57 21.11 -4.58 0.22
C SER A 57 20.67 -5.15 -1.13
N CYS A 58 19.66 -6.01 -1.15
CA CYS A 58 19.05 -6.53 -2.38
C CYS A 58 18.37 -5.43 -3.21
N LEU A 59 17.65 -4.52 -2.55
CA LEU A 59 17.04 -3.37 -3.22
C LEU A 59 18.10 -2.45 -3.81
N ARG A 60 19.20 -2.18 -3.09
CA ARG A 60 20.29 -1.33 -3.59
C ARG A 60 20.94 -1.88 -4.85
N LYS A 61 21.20 -3.19 -4.87
CA LYS A 61 21.80 -3.88 -6.01
C LYS A 61 20.94 -3.83 -7.28
N LYS A 62 19.60 -3.78 -7.17
CA LYS A 62 18.69 -3.91 -8.32
C LYS A 62 17.97 -2.61 -8.70
N LEU A 63 17.75 -1.72 -7.75
CA LEU A 63 16.96 -0.50 -7.92
C LEU A 63 17.76 0.78 -7.68
N GLY A 64 18.99 0.69 -7.17
CA GLY A 64 19.86 1.84 -6.92
C GLY A 64 19.76 2.35 -5.49
N HIS A 65 19.32 3.59 -5.29
CA HIS A 65 19.28 4.15 -3.93
C HIS A 65 18.11 3.62 -3.12
N ALA A 66 18.43 3.10 -1.91
CA ALA A 66 17.48 2.64 -0.91
C ALA A 66 17.94 2.99 0.51
N GLN A 67 17.05 3.53 1.34
CA GLN A 67 17.34 3.95 2.71
C GLN A 67 16.25 3.47 3.67
N ILE A 68 16.63 2.90 4.81
CA ILE A 68 15.67 2.59 5.87
C ILE A 68 15.28 3.91 6.53
N ILE A 69 13.99 4.23 6.53
CA ILE A 69 13.45 5.41 7.20
C ILE A 69 13.03 5.04 8.62
N LYS A 70 12.32 3.92 8.77
CA LYS A 70 11.76 3.48 10.07
C LYS A 70 11.79 1.97 10.19
N VAL A 71 12.04 1.50 11.41
CA VAL A 71 11.84 0.10 11.83
C VAL A 71 11.08 0.16 13.14
N GLU A 72 9.86 -0.37 13.15
CA GLU A 72 8.99 -0.39 14.32
C GLU A 72 8.65 -1.84 14.65
N GLU A 73 8.76 -2.21 15.92
CA GLU A 73 8.26 -3.50 16.40
C GLU A 73 6.75 -3.43 16.59
N VAL A 74 6.03 -4.29 15.88
CA VAL A 74 4.59 -4.48 16.06
C VAL A 74 4.40 -5.40 17.26
N LYS A 75 4.38 -4.82 18.46
CA LYS A 75 3.91 -5.52 19.66
C LYS A 75 2.42 -5.81 19.47
N LYS A 76 2.00 -7.07 19.59
CA LYS A 76 0.58 -7.43 19.63
C LYS A 76 -0.07 -6.67 20.81
N PRO A 77 -1.07 -5.81 20.59
CA PRO A 77 -2.04 -5.54 21.65
C PRO A 77 -2.76 -6.87 21.93
N GLU A 78 -2.93 -7.24 23.20
CA GLU A 78 -3.87 -8.29 23.57
C GLU A 78 -5.24 -8.00 22.92
N GLU A 79 -5.88 -9.06 22.41
CA GLU A 79 -7.17 -9.00 21.73
C GLU A 79 -8.24 -8.29 22.60
N LYS A 80 -8.94 -7.32 22.02
CA LYS A 80 -10.39 -7.24 22.21
C LYS A 80 -11.04 -7.86 20.98
N LYS A 81 -11.25 -9.18 21.02
CA LYS A 81 -12.23 -9.86 20.18
C LYS A 81 -13.63 -9.36 20.55
N LYS A 82 -14.42 -8.96 19.55
CA LYS A 82 -15.84 -9.31 19.47
C LYS A 82 -16.21 -9.44 17.99
N ASP A 83 -16.40 -10.70 17.61
CA ASP A 83 -17.12 -11.20 16.44
C ASP A 83 -18.47 -10.49 16.22
N GLU A 84 -18.91 -10.46 14.96
CA GLU A 84 -20.19 -9.93 14.45
C GLU A 84 -21.43 -10.61 15.09
N PRO A 85 -22.61 -9.97 15.03
CA PRO A 85 -23.51 -10.25 13.89
C PRO A 85 -24.24 -9.02 13.33
N LYS A 86 -24.54 -9.05 12.03
CA LYS A 86 -25.53 -8.14 11.38
C LYS A 86 -26.89 -8.25 12.07
N PRO A 87 -27.62 -7.12 12.21
CA PRO A 87 -28.89 -7.05 11.48
C PRO A 87 -29.07 -5.73 10.73
N GLU A 88 -29.80 -5.89 9.64
CA GLU A 88 -30.40 -4.94 8.72
C GLU A 88 -31.13 -3.76 9.42
N ALA A 89 -30.76 -2.52 9.10
CA ALA A 89 -31.62 -1.35 9.27
C ALA A 89 -31.16 -0.21 8.34
N VAL A 90 -32.06 0.12 7.43
CA VAL A 90 -32.05 1.19 6.45
C VAL A 90 -31.86 2.56 7.13
N HIS A 91 -31.09 3.48 6.51
CA HIS A 91 -31.38 4.93 6.31
C HIS A 91 -30.09 5.77 6.05
N PRO A 92 -30.21 6.91 5.33
CA PRO A 92 -29.55 7.14 4.03
C PRO A 92 -28.17 7.84 4.08
N PRO A 93 -27.40 7.81 2.96
CA PRO A 93 -26.04 8.33 2.89
C PRO A 93 -25.96 9.86 3.05
N PRO A 94 -24.89 10.38 3.69
CA PRO A 94 -24.66 11.81 3.81
C PRO A 94 -24.43 12.42 2.42
N TYR A 95 -25.21 13.47 2.13
CA TYR A 95 -25.24 14.21 0.87
C TYR A 95 -23.83 14.58 0.38
N PHE A 96 -23.43 14.01 -0.76
CA PHE A 96 -22.32 14.52 -1.56
C PHE A 96 -22.74 15.83 -2.23
N PHE A 97 -22.20 16.95 -1.76
CA PHE A 97 -22.31 18.23 -2.44
C PHE A 97 -21.36 18.23 -3.66
N TYR A 98 -21.84 17.70 -4.79
CA TYR A 98 -21.14 17.75 -6.06
C TYR A 98 -21.43 19.11 -6.73
N PRO A 99 -20.41 19.85 -7.20
CA PRO A 99 -20.63 21.10 -7.91
C PRO A 99 -21.35 20.86 -9.25
N PRO A 100 -22.23 21.78 -9.70
CA PRO A 100 -23.06 21.59 -10.89
C PRO A 100 -22.22 21.47 -12.16
N SER A 101 -22.31 20.29 -12.79
CA SER A 101 -21.76 19.98 -14.10
C SER A 101 -22.37 20.89 -15.18
N SER A 102 -21.54 21.68 -15.86
CA SER A 102 -21.92 22.43 -17.04
C SER A 102 -22.24 21.46 -18.19
N TYR A 103 -23.51 21.49 -18.58
CA TYR A 103 -24.18 20.69 -19.58
C TYR A 103 -23.52 20.82 -20.97
N TYR A 104 -22.96 19.73 -21.52
CA TYR A 104 -22.58 19.62 -22.93
C TYR A 104 -23.44 18.53 -23.59
N PRO A 105 -24.32 18.86 -24.56
CA PRO A 105 -25.14 17.87 -25.24
C PRO A 105 -24.31 17.19 -26.36
N HIS A 106 -23.86 15.96 -26.14
CA HIS A 106 -23.28 15.14 -27.19
C HIS A 106 -24.31 14.10 -27.66
N GLN A 107 -25.01 14.45 -28.73
CA GLN A 107 -25.89 13.57 -29.49
C GLN A 107 -25.03 12.56 -30.26
N TYR A 108 -25.32 11.27 -30.15
CA TYR A 108 -24.70 10.21 -30.96
C TYR A 108 -25.75 9.57 -31.88
N PRO A 109 -25.40 9.27 -33.14
CA PRO A 109 -26.34 8.77 -34.14
C PRO A 109 -26.64 7.27 -33.99
N LEU A 110 -27.88 6.89 -34.33
CA LEU A 110 -28.33 5.51 -34.48
C LEU A 110 -27.69 4.89 -35.73
N TYR A 111 -27.11 3.71 -35.57
CA TYR A 111 -26.63 2.88 -36.68
C TYR A 111 -27.79 1.99 -37.17
N PHE A 112 -28.05 2.03 -38.48
CA PHE A 112 -28.98 1.16 -39.21
C PHE A 112 -28.39 -0.24 -39.41
#